data_AF-A0A7I9YDH8-F1
#
_entry.id   AF-A0A7I9YDH8-F1
#
_cell.length_a   1.000
_cell.length_b   1.000
_cell.length_c   1.000
_cell.angle_alpha   90.00
_cell.angle_beta   90.00
_cell.angle_gamma   90.00
#
_symmetry.space_group_name_H-M   'P 1'
#
loop_
_entity.id
_entity.type
_entity.pdbx_description
1 polymer ?
#
loop_
_entity_poly.entity_id
_entity_poly.type
_entity_poly.pdbx_seq_one_letter_code
_entity_poly.pdbx_strand_id
1 'polypeptide(L)'
;MTMTQPWPAPPAPVRSRNWLTATLAAVAIVLAAAALIVALTRSGSGSTPTYTTAQKGEAKTQLCDQYLLAAHAMSIETLPDGDIALARISMTNGALILDTAAADPALESKYRDAARALARSYQTMAAKGTHGMSTPDQWQAAVDDTNAKDRAMKDLCGD
;
A
#
# COMPACT_ATOMS: atom_id res chain seq x y z
N MET A 1 54.06 -50.16 -68.77
CA MET A 1 53.63 -50.36 -67.37
C MET A 1 52.77 -49.17 -66.99
N THR A 2 51.45 -49.37 -66.95
CA THR A 2 50.45 -48.37 -66.57
C THR A 2 49.85 -48.81 -65.24
N MET A 3 50.09 -48.04 -64.17
CA MET A 3 49.37 -48.21 -62.90
C MET A 3 48.29 -47.14 -62.80
N THR A 4 47.04 -47.59 -62.81
CA THR A 4 45.87 -46.84 -62.40
C THR A 4 45.79 -46.84 -60.87
N GLN A 5 45.75 -45.66 -60.25
CA GLN A 5 45.42 -45.51 -58.82
C GLN A 5 43.89 -45.38 -58.69
N PRO A 6 43.23 -46.20 -57.84
CA PRO A 6 41.79 -46.15 -57.62
C PRO A 6 41.40 -45.34 -56.36
N TRP A 7 40.22 -44.72 -56.45
CA TRP A 7 39.30 -44.28 -55.39
C TRP A 7 39.22 -42.79 -54.98
N PRO A 8 37.99 -42.24 -54.82
CA PRO A 8 37.76 -40.85 -54.42
C PRO A 8 37.96 -40.64 -52.91
N ALA A 9 38.45 -39.45 -52.55
CA ALA A 9 38.75 -39.06 -51.18
C ALA A 9 37.50 -39.06 -50.26
N PRO A 10 37.65 -39.41 -48.97
CA PRO A 10 36.54 -39.42 -48.01
C PRO A 10 35.99 -37.99 -47.76
N PRO A 11 34.68 -37.86 -47.50
CA PRO A 11 34.06 -36.56 -47.23
C PRO A 11 34.62 -35.92 -45.95
N ALA A 12 34.78 -34.59 -45.97
CA ALA A 12 35.31 -33.83 -44.85
C ALA A 12 34.45 -34.03 -43.57
N PRO A 13 35.07 -34.14 -42.38
CA PRO A 13 34.32 -34.31 -41.15
C PRO A 13 33.44 -33.09 -40.87
N VAL A 14 32.13 -33.32 -40.77
CA VAL A 14 31.17 -32.29 -40.34
C VAL A 14 31.44 -32.00 -38.87
N ARG A 15 32.14 -30.90 -38.59
CA ARG A 15 32.40 -30.45 -37.21
C ARG A 15 31.06 -30.15 -36.53
N SER A 16 30.64 -31.03 -35.62
CA SER A 16 29.33 -30.95 -34.97
C SER A 16 29.14 -29.59 -34.29
N ARG A 17 27.99 -28.95 -34.50
CA ARG A 17 27.60 -27.65 -33.92
C ARG A 17 27.24 -27.76 -32.42
N ASN A 18 27.30 -28.97 -31.87
CA ASN A 18 26.83 -29.33 -30.52
C ASN A 18 27.66 -28.67 -29.41
N TRP A 19 28.91 -28.31 -29.70
CA TRP A 19 29.74 -27.54 -28.76
C TRP A 19 29.21 -26.12 -28.53
N LEU A 20 28.64 -25.48 -29.57
CA LEU A 20 28.07 -24.12 -29.46
C LEU A 20 26.77 -24.12 -28.65
N THR A 21 25.94 -25.17 -28.79
CA THR A 21 24.72 -25.29 -28.00
C THR A 21 25.02 -25.59 -26.53
N ALA A 22 26.01 -26.44 -26.27
CA ALA A 22 26.46 -26.73 -24.91
C ALA A 22 27.06 -25.50 -24.21
N THR A 23 27.86 -24.68 -24.91
CA THR A 23 28.44 -23.46 -24.34
C THR A 23 27.37 -22.40 -24.05
N LEU A 24 26.42 -22.20 -24.98
CA LEU A 24 25.30 -21.28 -24.77
C LEU A 24 24.41 -21.68 -23.60
N ALA A 25 24.11 -22.98 -23.46
CA ALA A 25 23.32 -23.50 -22.34
C ALA A 25 24.04 -23.27 -21.00
N ALA A 26 25.34 -23.52 -20.94
CA ALA A 26 26.14 -23.29 -19.73
C ALA A 26 26.15 -21.80 -19.33
N VAL A 27 26.33 -20.90 -20.29
CA VAL A 27 26.30 -19.45 -20.05
C VAL A 27 24.93 -18.99 -19.55
N ALA A 28 23.85 -19.48 -20.16
CA ALA A 28 22.49 -19.14 -19.74
C ALA A 28 22.21 -19.56 -18.29
N ILE A 29 22.67 -20.76 -17.89
CA ILE A 29 22.53 -21.25 -16.51
C ILE A 29 23.31 -20.36 -15.54
N VAL A 30 24.55 -19.99 -15.87
CA VAL A 30 25.37 -19.10 -15.03
C VAL A 30 24.72 -17.72 -14.87
N LEU A 31 24.21 -17.14 -15.96
CA LEU A 31 23.52 -15.86 -15.93
C LEU A 31 22.22 -15.92 -15.13
N ALA A 32 21.44 -17.00 -15.28
CA ALA A 32 20.23 -17.20 -14.50
C ALA A 32 20.54 -17.37 -12.99
N ALA A 33 21.59 -18.11 -12.64
CA ALA A 33 22.04 -18.26 -11.26
C ALA A 33 22.53 -16.92 -10.68
N ALA A 34 23.32 -16.15 -11.44
CA ALA A 34 23.78 -14.83 -11.02
C ALA A 34 22.60 -13.86 -10.84
N ALA A 35 21.65 -13.84 -11.77
CA ALA A 35 20.43 -13.04 -11.66
C ALA A 35 19.59 -13.45 -10.45
N LEU A 36 19.48 -14.75 -10.17
CA LEU A 36 18.77 -15.26 -8.99
C LEU A 36 19.49 -14.86 -7.69
N ILE A 37 20.82 -14.94 -7.63
CA ILE A 37 21.62 -14.48 -6.49
C ILE A 37 21.45 -12.96 -6.28
N VAL A 38 21.47 -12.17 -7.36
CA VAL A 38 21.22 -10.72 -7.27
C VAL A 38 19.79 -10.44 -6.82
N ALA A 39 18.81 -11.19 -7.32
CA ALA A 39 17.42 -11.06 -6.87
C ALA A 39 17.28 -11.42 -5.39
N LEU A 40 17.92 -12.49 -4.91
CA LEU A 40 17.89 -12.91 -3.50
C LEU A 40 18.65 -11.94 -2.58
N THR A 41 19.76 -11.37 -3.04
CA THR A 41 20.54 -10.38 -2.26
C THR A 41 19.91 -8.98 -2.28
N ARG A 42 19.29 -8.57 -3.39
CA ARG A 42 18.52 -7.31 -3.48
C ARG A 42 17.17 -7.41 -2.79
N SER A 43 16.56 -8.60 -2.77
CA SER A 43 15.37 -8.91 -1.95
C SER A 43 15.74 -9.16 -0.50
N GLY A 44 16.85 -8.58 -0.02
CA GLY A 44 17.26 -8.61 1.37
C GLY A 44 16.05 -8.39 2.26
N SER A 45 15.63 -9.49 2.90
CA SER A 45 14.64 -9.43 3.95
C SER A 45 15.21 -8.58 5.08
N GLY A 46 14.53 -7.50 5.45
CA GLY A 46 14.65 -6.98 6.81
C GLY A 46 15.51 -5.75 7.04
N SER A 47 15.50 -4.74 6.18
CA SER A 47 15.65 -3.36 6.67
C SER A 47 14.30 -2.68 6.61
N THR A 48 13.54 -2.75 7.71
CA THR A 48 12.38 -1.88 7.91
C THR A 48 12.86 -0.44 7.65
N PRO A 49 12.22 0.32 6.73
CA PRO A 49 12.64 1.68 6.47
C PRO A 49 12.71 2.45 7.79
N THR A 50 13.90 2.95 8.12
CA THR A 50 14.07 3.75 9.33
C THR A 50 13.87 5.21 8.94
N TYR A 51 12.73 5.76 9.35
CA TYR A 51 12.40 7.15 9.12
C TYR A 51 13.08 8.06 10.13
N THR A 52 13.64 9.15 9.63
CA THR A 52 14.22 10.22 10.46
C THR A 52 13.15 10.90 11.31
N THR A 53 13.54 11.57 12.39
CA THR A 53 12.62 12.36 13.22
C THR A 53 11.88 13.42 12.41
N ALA A 54 12.55 14.03 11.42
CA ALA A 54 11.95 15.01 10.53
C ALA A 54 10.82 14.39 9.68
N GLN A 55 11.06 13.23 9.07
CA GLN A 55 10.04 12.52 8.27
C GLN A 55 8.85 12.09 9.12
N LYS A 56 9.07 11.61 10.35
CA LYS A 56 7.98 11.28 11.28
C LYS A 56 7.17 12.51 11.68
N GLY A 57 7.85 13.63 11.90
CA GLY A 57 7.22 14.91 12.21
C GLY A 57 6.36 15.42 11.05
N GLU A 58 6.88 15.38 9.83
CA GLU A 58 6.15 15.76 8.61
C GLU A 58 4.91 14.88 8.40
N ALA A 59 5.06 13.56 8.51
CA ALA A 59 3.94 12.63 8.40
C ALA A 59 2.87 12.89 9.48
N LYS A 60 3.27 13.22 10.71
CA LYS A 60 2.33 13.64 11.77
C LYS A 60 1.58 14.91 11.36
N THR A 61 2.30 15.96 10.96
CA THR A 61 1.69 17.24 10.54
C THR A 61 0.69 17.02 9.42
N GLN A 62 1.08 16.29 8.37
CA GLN A 62 0.21 15.99 7.24
C GLN A 62 -1.05 15.23 7.68
N LEU A 63 -0.93 14.23 8.55
CA LEU A 63 -2.11 13.54 9.07
C LEU A 63 -3.04 14.50 9.82
N CYS A 64 -2.48 15.35 10.68
CA CYS A 64 -3.26 16.26 11.51
C CYS A 64 -3.99 17.32 10.69
N ASP A 65 -3.36 17.84 9.64
CA ASP A 65 -4.02 18.75 8.68
C ASP A 65 -5.20 18.06 7.98
N GLN A 66 -5.01 16.80 7.55
CA GLN A 66 -6.07 16.01 6.93
C GLN A 66 -7.20 15.67 7.92
N TYR A 67 -6.87 15.41 9.19
CA TYR A 67 -7.85 15.23 10.25
C TYR A 67 -8.69 16.50 10.45
N LEU A 68 -8.06 17.67 10.58
CA LEU A 68 -8.77 18.94 10.74
C LEU A 68 -9.70 19.23 9.54
N LEU A 69 -9.24 18.95 8.32
CA LEU A 69 -10.07 19.07 7.12
C LEU A 69 -11.31 18.16 7.19
N ALA A 70 -11.12 16.88 7.52
CA ALA A 70 -12.21 15.91 7.63
C ALA A 70 -13.20 16.27 8.76
N ALA A 71 -12.68 16.62 9.94
CA ALA A 71 -13.49 17.00 11.10
C ALA A 71 -14.27 18.29 10.85
N HIS A 72 -13.66 19.28 10.21
CA HIS A 72 -14.32 20.53 9.86
C HIS A 72 -15.47 20.31 8.86
N ALA A 73 -15.24 19.55 7.79
CA ALA A 73 -16.28 19.22 6.82
C ALA A 73 -17.49 18.51 7.50
N MET A 74 -17.24 17.51 8.34
CA MET A 74 -18.30 16.86 9.11
C MET A 74 -19.03 17.85 10.03
N SER A 75 -18.29 18.74 10.72
CA SER A 75 -18.90 19.70 11.65
C SER A 75 -19.88 20.66 10.97
N ILE A 76 -19.59 21.09 9.74
CA ILE A 76 -20.48 21.96 8.96
C ILE A 76 -21.77 21.21 8.61
N GLU A 77 -21.64 20.01 8.05
CA GLU A 77 -22.79 19.27 7.53
C GLU A 77 -23.67 18.66 8.63
N THR A 78 -23.19 18.62 9.88
CA THR A 78 -23.93 18.07 11.03
C THR A 78 -24.55 19.14 11.94
N LEU A 79 -24.53 20.41 11.52
CA LEU A 79 -25.27 21.48 12.20
C LEU A 79 -26.80 21.23 12.17
N PRO A 80 -27.59 21.87 13.05
CA PRO A 80 -29.04 21.66 13.12
C PRO A 80 -29.81 21.92 11.80
N ASP A 81 -29.27 22.77 10.93
CA ASP A 81 -29.78 23.11 9.60
C ASP A 81 -28.99 22.43 8.46
N GLY A 82 -28.08 21.51 8.78
CA GLY A 82 -27.29 20.76 7.83
C GLY A 82 -28.08 19.74 7.00
N ASP A 83 -27.57 19.40 5.83
CA ASP A 83 -28.17 18.40 4.95
C ASP A 83 -27.72 16.98 5.35
N ILE A 84 -28.68 16.10 5.65
CA ILE A 84 -28.40 14.72 6.09
C ILE A 84 -27.59 13.92 5.05
N ALA A 85 -27.84 14.14 3.75
CA ALA A 85 -27.08 13.47 2.70
C ALA A 85 -25.64 14.00 2.65
N LEU A 86 -25.44 15.32 2.76
CA LEU A 86 -24.10 15.91 2.84
C LEU A 86 -23.37 15.50 4.13
N ALA A 87 -24.07 15.31 5.25
CA ALA A 87 -23.49 14.78 6.47
C ALA A 87 -22.93 13.36 6.27
N ARG A 88 -23.67 12.48 5.60
CA ARG A 88 -23.17 11.12 5.30
C ARG A 88 -22.03 11.15 4.28
N ILE A 89 -22.08 12.05 3.29
CA ILE A 89 -21.00 12.21 2.30
C ILE A 89 -19.72 12.72 2.98
N SER A 90 -19.81 13.71 3.87
CA SER A 90 -18.65 14.23 4.60
C SER A 90 -18.03 13.17 5.50
N MET A 91 -18.83 12.29 6.13
CA MET A 91 -18.32 11.13 6.87
C MET A 91 -17.55 10.16 5.95
N THR A 92 -18.10 9.78 4.79
CA THR A 92 -17.41 8.85 3.88
C THR A 92 -16.14 9.46 3.27
N ASN A 93 -16.18 10.74 2.90
CA ASN A 93 -15.02 11.47 2.39
C ASN A 93 -13.97 11.65 3.50
N GLY A 94 -14.38 12.01 4.70
CA GLY A 94 -13.52 12.15 5.87
C GLY A 94 -12.84 10.83 6.23
N ALA A 95 -13.54 9.70 6.14
CA ALA A 95 -12.94 8.39 6.34
C ALA A 95 -11.86 8.10 5.30
N LEU A 96 -12.12 8.37 4.02
CA LEU A 96 -11.14 8.18 2.95
C LEU A 96 -9.91 9.09 3.12
N ILE A 97 -10.12 10.35 3.50
CA ILE A 97 -9.06 11.32 3.80
C ILE A 97 -8.14 10.76 4.91
N LEU A 98 -8.74 10.31 6.02
CA LEU A 98 -8.02 9.75 7.16
C LEU A 98 -7.28 8.46 6.82
N ASP A 99 -7.91 7.52 6.10
CA ASP A 99 -7.27 6.27 5.70
C ASP A 99 -6.10 6.51 4.73
N THR A 100 -6.25 7.47 3.82
CA THR A 100 -5.19 7.87 2.87
C THR A 100 -4.01 8.48 3.60
N ALA A 101 -4.24 9.42 4.52
CA ALA A 101 -3.19 10.01 5.32
C ALA A 101 -2.51 8.99 6.25
N ALA A 102 -3.29 8.06 6.80
CA ALA A 102 -2.79 6.94 7.61
C ALA A 102 -2.00 5.90 6.80
N ALA A 103 -1.91 6.00 5.47
CA ALA A 103 -1.10 5.11 4.65
C ALA A 103 0.38 5.49 4.62
N ASP A 104 0.75 6.70 5.08
CA ASP A 104 2.15 7.15 5.10
C ASP A 104 3.01 6.18 5.95
N PRO A 105 4.03 5.53 5.38
CA PRO A 105 4.84 4.56 6.12
C PRO A 105 5.75 5.20 7.19
N ALA A 106 6.03 6.51 7.12
CA ALA A 106 6.77 7.27 8.14
C ALA A 106 5.94 7.60 9.38
N LEU A 107 4.61 7.55 9.27
CA LEU A 107 3.69 7.86 10.38
C LEU A 107 3.83 6.86 11.53
N GLU A 108 3.92 7.33 12.77
CA GLU A 108 3.96 6.43 13.93
C GLU A 108 2.63 5.67 14.09
N SER A 109 2.70 4.44 14.60
CA SER A 109 1.54 3.55 14.75
C SER A 109 0.38 4.19 15.53
N LYS A 110 0.67 4.89 16.63
CA LYS A 110 -0.38 5.54 17.45
C LYS A 110 -1.26 6.50 16.65
N TYR A 111 -0.67 7.29 15.75
CA TYR A 111 -1.40 8.24 14.91
C TYR A 111 -2.18 7.51 13.81
N ARG A 112 -1.52 6.53 13.18
CA ARG A 112 -2.11 5.67 12.16
C ARG A 112 -3.35 4.92 12.68
N ASP A 113 -3.24 4.35 13.87
CA ASP A 113 -4.27 3.52 14.46
C ASP A 113 -5.45 4.37 14.92
N ALA A 114 -5.19 5.56 15.50
CA ALA A 114 -6.23 6.53 15.85
C ALA A 114 -6.98 7.05 14.62
N ALA A 115 -6.27 7.42 13.55
CA ALA A 115 -6.89 7.89 12.31
C ALA A 115 -7.77 6.82 11.66
N ARG A 116 -7.26 5.58 11.57
CA ARG A 116 -8.05 4.43 11.07
C ARG A 116 -9.23 4.09 11.96
N ALA A 117 -9.10 4.29 13.28
CA ALA A 117 -10.21 4.09 14.20
C ALA A 117 -11.33 5.11 13.93
N LEU A 118 -10.99 6.40 13.80
CA LEU A 118 -11.93 7.46 13.45
C LEU A 118 -12.55 7.26 12.05
N ALA A 119 -11.76 6.87 11.06
CA ALA A 119 -12.26 6.54 9.73
C ALA A 119 -13.34 5.45 9.76
N ARG A 120 -13.10 4.37 10.53
CA ARG A 120 -14.09 3.29 10.72
C ARG A 120 -15.34 3.76 11.44
N SER A 121 -15.24 4.66 12.42
CA SER A 121 -16.44 5.19 13.09
C SER A 121 -17.23 6.11 12.19
N TYR A 122 -16.59 6.94 11.36
CA TYR A 122 -17.29 7.71 10.31
C TYR A 122 -18.05 6.81 9.34
N GLN A 123 -17.43 5.74 8.84
CA GLN A 123 -18.10 4.76 7.98
C GLN A 123 -19.29 4.10 8.69
N THR A 124 -19.11 3.73 9.96
CA THR A 124 -20.16 3.08 10.78
C THR A 124 -21.32 4.04 11.06
N MET A 125 -21.03 5.29 11.39
CA MET A 125 -22.03 6.33 11.64
C MET A 125 -22.79 6.65 10.35
N ALA A 126 -22.12 6.81 9.21
CA ALA A 126 -22.77 7.01 7.93
C ALA A 126 -23.73 5.86 7.59
N ALA A 127 -23.30 4.61 7.80
CA ALA A 127 -24.13 3.43 7.58
C ALA A 127 -25.35 3.40 8.52
N LYS A 128 -25.13 3.54 9.83
CA LYS A 128 -26.21 3.52 10.84
C LYS A 128 -27.20 4.66 10.71
N GLY A 129 -26.78 5.79 10.13
CA GLY A 129 -27.66 6.91 9.83
C GLY A 129 -28.69 6.59 8.76
N THR A 130 -28.53 5.51 7.97
CA THR A 130 -29.49 5.06 6.97
C THR A 130 -30.84 4.72 7.59
N HIS A 131 -31.93 5.15 6.94
CA HIS A 131 -33.29 4.93 7.45
C HIS A 131 -33.55 3.42 7.68
N GLY A 132 -33.99 3.07 8.89
CA GLY A 132 -34.27 1.70 9.30
C GLY A 132 -33.04 0.84 9.63
N MET A 133 -31.82 1.36 9.53
CA MET A 133 -30.59 0.60 9.80
C MET A 133 -30.24 0.47 11.28
N SER A 134 -30.72 1.39 12.13
CA SER A 134 -30.40 1.41 13.55
C SER A 134 -31.58 1.83 14.42
N THR A 135 -31.64 1.30 15.64
CA THR A 135 -32.50 1.85 16.70
C THR A 135 -31.92 3.16 17.23
N PRO A 136 -32.71 4.00 17.94
CA PRO A 136 -32.19 5.21 18.56
C PRO A 136 -30.96 4.98 19.45
N ASP A 137 -30.96 3.91 20.26
CA ASP A 137 -29.82 3.58 21.13
C ASP A 137 -28.58 3.15 20.33
N GLN A 138 -28.78 2.40 19.24
CA GLN A 138 -27.68 1.99 18.35
C GLN A 138 -27.10 3.18 17.57
N TRP A 139 -27.93 4.17 17.23
CA TRP A 139 -27.50 5.43 16.64
C TRP A 139 -26.68 6.24 17.65
N GLN A 140 -27.21 6.44 18.86
CA GLN A 140 -26.52 7.20 19.90
C GLN A 140 -25.17 6.58 20.26
N ALA A 141 -25.09 5.26 20.38
CA ALA A 141 -23.82 4.57 20.63
C ALA A 141 -22.78 4.81 19.52
N ALA A 142 -23.21 4.95 18.25
CA ALA A 142 -22.31 5.23 17.14
C ALA A 142 -21.82 6.69 17.12
N VAL A 143 -22.69 7.62 17.52
CA VAL A 143 -22.33 9.03 17.74
C VAL A 143 -21.30 9.14 18.87
N ASP A 144 -21.55 8.49 20.01
CA ASP A 144 -20.67 8.53 21.17
C ASP A 144 -19.29 7.91 20.86
N ASP A 145 -19.29 6.79 20.13
CA ASP A 145 -18.08 6.12 19.66
C ASP A 145 -17.26 7.01 18.70
N THR A 146 -17.94 7.68 17.77
CA THR A 146 -17.29 8.64 16.85
C THR A 146 -16.70 9.81 17.61
N ASN A 147 -17.45 10.41 18.54
CA ASN A 147 -16.99 11.51 19.38
C ASN A 147 -15.79 11.12 20.25
N ALA A 148 -15.76 9.88 20.76
CA ALA A 148 -14.62 9.38 21.53
C ALA A 148 -13.35 9.27 20.67
N LYS A 149 -13.47 8.77 19.44
CA LYS A 149 -12.36 8.67 18.48
C LYS A 149 -11.91 10.03 17.95
N ASP A 150 -12.84 10.96 17.77
CA ASP A 150 -12.52 12.35 17.42
C ASP A 150 -11.68 13.02 18.50
N ARG A 151 -12.08 12.89 19.78
CA ARG A 151 -11.27 13.38 20.92
C ARG A 151 -9.87 12.77 20.94
N ALA A 152 -9.75 11.47 20.71
CA ALA A 152 -8.44 10.82 20.65
C ALA A 152 -7.55 11.37 19.53
N MET A 153 -8.13 11.76 18.38
CA MET A 153 -7.38 12.45 17.32
C MET A 153 -6.99 13.87 17.71
N LYS A 154 -7.88 14.64 18.35
CA LYS A 154 -7.56 15.98 18.89
C LYS A 154 -6.39 15.94 19.87
N ASP A 155 -6.45 15.04 20.84
CA ASP A 155 -5.40 14.87 21.86
C ASP A 155 -4.03 14.57 21.23
N LEU A 156 -4.00 13.81 20.12
CA LEU A 156 -2.78 13.46 19.40
C LEU A 156 -2.25 14.58 18.50
N CYS A 157 -3.14 15.32 17.86
CA CYS A 157 -2.80 16.37 16.92
C CYS A 157 -2.46 17.71 17.59
N GLY A 158 -2.90 17.90 18.84
CA GLY A 158 -2.82 19.19 19.51
C GLY A 158 -3.95 20.09 19.02
N ASP A 159 -4.55 20.84 19.94
CA ASP A 159 -5.55 21.86 19.63
C ASP A 159 -4.94 23.00 18.78
#